data_AF-A0A7R9YX26-F1
#
_entry.id   AF-A0A7R9YX26-F1
#
_cell.length_a   1.000
_cell.length_b   1.000
_cell.length_c   1.000
_cell.angle_alpha   90.00
_cell.angle_beta   90.00
_cell.angle_gamma   90.00
#
_symmetry.space_group_name_H-M   'P 1'
#
loop_
_entity.id
_entity.type
_entity.pdbx_description
1 polymer ?
#
loop_
_entity_poly.entity_id
_entity_poly.type
_entity_poly.pdbx_seq_one_letter_code
_entity_poly.pdbx_strand_id
1 'polypeptide(L)'
;GALTTSRRRGARCGVGRRGAAAFRHTAMGHRRCGGLCAVAAPLALAALATLLLPSASGVVKPEEALIGWKGETYHPDDERVIDPSFTDTHAASQDLGRNDSDHSKPWVQVLSWKPRAFVYHNFLSKAELKHILELAAPQMKRSQVEGPNHTGLVDNVRTSAGTFLRRHQTKVITAIEERMSLWTQLPISHQEDIQVLRYGPTNKYGEHMDGLGRVLSVLIYLVPPEEGGETAFPLADQWLHPEVGEPTQGPFSACAKSHIAYKPKAGDALMFYDLKPDYVHEDSASTHTGCPVIRGVKWNAVMWIHGVPFQPDNYEKEVSGYDFEEFLDPGLCMDYNDECTRWAEAGECENNPVYMIGKPEGNGRCRKACNDCEVCAEGDEECYYRNRVTGGYVNFDPHELEGYV
;
A
#
# COMPACT_ATOMS: atom_id res chain seq x y z
N GLY A 1 35.05 -12.53 -63.82
CA GLY A 1 33.83 -13.36 -63.64
C GLY A 1 32.63 -12.54 -64.05
N ALA A 2 31.62 -13.15 -64.65
CA ALA A 2 30.56 -12.43 -65.38
C ALA A 2 29.38 -11.93 -64.53
N LEU A 3 28.62 -10.99 -65.11
CA LEU A 3 27.31 -10.51 -64.64
C LEU A 3 26.22 -11.60 -64.77
N THR A 4 25.05 -11.40 -64.14
CA THR A 4 23.77 -11.31 -64.90
C THR A 4 22.60 -10.76 -64.07
N THR A 5 21.58 -10.22 -64.76
CA THR A 5 20.38 -9.54 -64.22
C THR A 5 19.08 -10.03 -64.91
N SER A 6 17.94 -10.12 -64.21
CA SER A 6 16.54 -10.13 -64.76
C SER A 6 15.50 -10.18 -63.62
N ARG A 7 14.38 -9.42 -63.50
CA ARG A 7 13.85 -8.20 -64.17
C ARG A 7 12.84 -8.29 -65.34
N ARG A 8 11.72 -9.05 -65.25
CA ARG A 8 10.41 -8.88 -65.99
C ARG A 8 9.38 -9.96 -65.58
N ARG A 9 8.06 -9.90 -65.78
CA ARG A 9 6.94 -8.93 -65.99
C ARG A 9 5.73 -9.78 -66.46
N GLY A 10 4.48 -9.35 -66.17
CA GLY A 10 3.26 -9.77 -66.89
C GLY A 10 2.41 -10.85 -66.16
N ALA A 11 1.15 -10.68 -65.76
CA ALA A 11 -0.06 -9.98 -66.26
C ALA A 11 -1.02 -10.87 -67.09
N ARG A 12 -2.26 -11.03 -66.59
CA ARG A 12 -3.55 -11.42 -67.24
C ARG A 12 -4.58 -11.81 -66.15
N CYS A 13 -5.90 -11.83 -66.32
CA CYS A 13 -6.87 -11.00 -67.08
C CYS A 13 -8.30 -11.49 -66.77
N GLY A 14 -9.30 -10.58 -66.70
CA GLY A 14 -10.75 -10.88 -66.87
C GLY A 14 -11.50 -11.53 -65.70
N VAL A 15 -12.82 -11.36 -65.43
CA VAL A 15 -13.85 -10.30 -65.58
C VAL A 15 -15.23 -10.96 -65.32
N GLY A 16 -16.12 -10.31 -64.53
CA GLY A 16 -17.57 -10.64 -64.44
C GLY A 16 -18.18 -10.36 -63.04
N ARG A 17 -18.78 -9.17 -62.75
CA ARG A 17 -20.19 -8.72 -62.96
C ARG A 17 -21.24 -9.62 -62.26
N ARG A 18 -22.23 -9.16 -61.47
CA ARG A 18 -22.80 -7.82 -61.07
C ARG A 18 -23.25 -7.90 -59.57
N GLY A 19 -23.70 -6.85 -58.84
CA GLY A 19 -24.09 -5.48 -59.21
C GLY A 19 -24.28 -4.49 -58.03
N ALA A 20 -24.71 -3.27 -58.39
CA ALA A 20 -24.83 -2.00 -57.65
C ALA A 20 -26.12 -1.85 -56.80
N ALA A 21 -26.44 -0.79 -56.00
CA ALA A 21 -25.76 0.36 -55.33
C ALA A 21 -26.78 0.94 -54.29
N ALA A 22 -26.52 1.92 -53.41
CA ALA A 22 -26.49 3.40 -53.64
C ALA A 22 -26.86 4.09 -52.28
N PHE A 23 -26.56 5.34 -51.91
CA PHE A 23 -25.64 6.39 -52.38
C PHE A 23 -25.36 7.38 -51.20
N ARG A 24 -24.26 8.14 -51.24
CA ARG A 24 -23.97 9.31 -50.37
C ARG A 24 -23.53 10.46 -51.28
N HIS A 25 -23.68 11.72 -50.84
CA HIS A 25 -22.94 12.83 -51.46
C HIS A 25 -22.36 13.81 -50.43
N THR A 26 -21.07 14.08 -50.63
CA THR A 26 -20.27 15.20 -50.10
C THR A 26 -20.02 16.16 -51.30
N ALA A 27 -19.28 17.28 -51.28
CA ALA A 27 -18.43 17.99 -50.31
C ALA A 27 -18.21 19.44 -50.80
N MET A 28 -17.49 20.28 -50.02
CA MET A 28 -16.27 21.04 -50.42
C MET A 28 -16.14 22.41 -49.72
N GLY A 29 -14.90 22.88 -49.60
CA GLY A 29 -14.54 24.26 -49.24
C GLY A 29 -13.11 24.57 -49.68
N HIS A 30 -12.64 25.82 -49.55
CA HIS A 30 -11.20 26.16 -49.60
C HIS A 30 -10.88 27.54 -48.97
N ARG A 31 -9.58 27.87 -48.86
CA ARG A 31 -8.99 28.95 -48.03
C ARG A 31 -8.23 30.02 -48.85
N ARG A 32 -7.77 31.09 -48.14
CA ARG A 32 -6.67 32.06 -48.40
C ARG A 32 -7.13 33.45 -48.90
N CYS A 33 -6.50 34.60 -48.60
CA CYS A 33 -5.44 34.98 -47.64
C CYS A 33 -5.33 36.53 -47.52
N GLY A 34 -4.79 37.06 -46.39
CA GLY A 34 -3.93 38.26 -46.37
C GLY A 34 -4.50 39.61 -45.85
N GLY A 35 -3.64 40.38 -45.14
CA GLY A 35 -3.82 41.83 -44.88
C GLY A 35 -3.71 42.27 -43.40
N LEU A 36 -2.78 43.18 -43.07
CA LEU A 36 -2.55 43.78 -41.75
C LEU A 36 -2.71 45.32 -41.79
N CYS A 37 -3.21 45.91 -40.71
CA CYS A 37 -2.96 47.27 -40.14
C CYS A 37 -4.24 47.90 -39.52
N ALA A 38 -4.23 48.87 -38.60
CA ALA A 38 -3.41 49.12 -37.40
C ALA A 38 -3.99 50.34 -36.61
N VAL A 39 -3.79 50.36 -35.28
CA VAL A 39 -3.83 51.54 -34.35
C VAL A 39 -5.18 52.21 -33.94
N ALA A 40 -5.23 52.55 -32.64
CA ALA A 40 -5.88 53.71 -31.99
C ALA A 40 -7.20 53.54 -31.20
N ALA A 41 -7.09 53.63 -29.87
CA ALA A 41 -8.12 54.11 -28.93
C ALA A 41 -7.81 55.59 -28.55
N PRO A 42 -8.70 56.37 -27.88
CA PRO A 42 -8.79 56.27 -26.40
C PRO A 42 -10.09 56.79 -25.67
N LEU A 43 -10.18 56.46 -24.37
CA LEU A 43 -10.68 57.25 -23.20
C LEU A 43 -12.09 57.90 -23.15
N ALA A 44 -12.87 57.56 -22.10
CA ALA A 44 -13.54 58.53 -21.19
C ALA A 44 -14.03 57.90 -19.86
N LEU A 45 -13.90 58.65 -18.75
CA LEU A 45 -14.44 58.44 -17.39
C LEU A 45 -15.88 59.03 -17.27
N ALA A 46 -16.68 59.00 -16.17
CA ALA A 46 -16.91 58.14 -14.99
C ALA A 46 -18.06 58.77 -14.16
N ALA A 47 -18.84 58.00 -13.37
CA ALA A 47 -19.63 58.45 -12.18
C ALA A 47 -20.29 57.22 -11.50
N LEU A 48 -19.92 56.80 -10.29
CA LEU A 48 -20.27 57.30 -8.94
C LEU A 48 -21.76 57.19 -8.53
N ALA A 49 -22.04 56.18 -7.69
CA ALA A 49 -23.11 56.20 -6.68
C ALA A 49 -22.71 55.32 -5.48
N THR A 50 -22.03 55.91 -4.50
CA THR A 50 -21.68 55.24 -3.23
C THR A 50 -22.78 55.46 -2.18
N LEU A 51 -23.31 54.37 -1.63
CA LEU A 51 -24.06 54.38 -0.37
C LEU A 51 -23.26 53.59 0.67
N LEU A 52 -22.89 54.28 1.76
CA LEU A 52 -22.11 53.75 2.86
C LEU A 52 -22.99 53.00 3.85
N LEU A 53 -22.53 51.85 4.33
CA LEU A 53 -22.61 51.46 5.75
C LEU A 53 -21.42 50.53 6.06
N PRO A 54 -20.81 50.58 7.26
CA PRO A 54 -19.52 49.94 7.53
C PRO A 54 -19.63 48.64 8.34
N SER A 55 -18.85 47.62 7.97
CA SER A 55 -18.45 46.55 8.89
C SER A 55 -17.32 45.68 8.33
N ALA A 56 -16.30 45.45 9.15
CA ALA A 56 -15.31 44.36 9.05
C ALA A 56 -14.61 44.13 7.69
N SER A 57 -13.48 44.81 7.48
CA SER A 57 -12.41 44.27 6.63
C SER A 57 -11.93 42.94 7.21
N GLY A 58 -12.25 41.82 6.55
CA GLY A 58 -11.92 40.49 7.10
C GLY A 58 -12.42 39.30 6.29
N VAL A 59 -12.81 39.46 5.03
CA VAL A 59 -13.07 38.31 4.15
C VAL A 59 -11.73 37.75 3.69
N VAL A 60 -11.12 36.92 4.54
CA VAL A 60 -10.10 35.97 4.10
C VAL A 60 -10.81 35.03 3.14
N LYS A 61 -10.42 35.07 1.87
CA LYS A 61 -10.86 34.04 0.92
C LYS A 61 -10.29 32.71 1.41
N PRO A 62 -11.06 31.61 1.43
CA PRO A 62 -10.48 30.29 1.52
C PRO A 62 -9.80 30.01 0.17
N GLU A 63 -8.58 30.53 0.02
CA GLU A 63 -7.61 29.87 -0.85
C GLU A 63 -7.35 28.49 -0.25
N GLU A 64 -7.51 27.44 -1.07
CA GLU A 64 -7.34 26.05 -0.66
C GLU A 64 -5.89 25.82 -0.23
N ALA A 65 -5.65 26.04 1.06
CA ALA A 65 -4.35 25.87 1.68
C ALA A 65 -4.05 24.38 1.82
N LEU A 66 -3.55 23.78 0.73
CA LEU A 66 -3.03 22.42 0.71
C LEU A 66 -1.97 22.28 1.82
N ILE A 67 -2.29 21.44 2.81
CA ILE A 67 -1.39 21.08 3.91
C ILE A 67 -0.10 20.54 3.29
N GLY A 68 1.06 21.06 3.72
CA GLY A 68 2.37 20.70 3.18
C GLY A 68 2.91 21.58 2.04
N TRP A 69 2.11 22.38 1.32
CA TRP A 69 2.62 23.17 0.17
C TRP A 69 3.70 24.22 0.55
N LYS A 70 3.73 24.64 1.83
CA LYS A 70 4.76 25.54 2.39
C LYS A 70 5.82 24.85 3.25
N GLY A 71 5.84 23.51 3.30
CA GLY A 71 6.68 22.75 4.23
C GLY A 71 6.11 22.67 5.66
N GLU A 72 4.88 23.13 5.87
CA GLU A 72 4.14 22.95 7.12
C GLU A 72 3.69 21.48 7.23
N THR A 73 4.25 20.74 8.18
CA THR A 73 3.96 19.32 8.38
C THR A 73 2.65 19.11 9.16
N TYR A 74 1.99 17.98 8.90
CA TYR A 74 0.71 17.63 9.53
C TYR A 74 0.75 17.78 11.06
N HIS A 75 -0.25 18.46 11.60
CA HIS A 75 -0.44 18.65 13.03
C HIS A 75 -1.67 17.86 13.49
N PRO A 76 -1.50 16.74 14.23
CA PRO A 76 -2.61 15.91 14.70
C PRO A 76 -3.54 16.60 15.70
N ASP A 77 -3.14 17.76 16.23
CA ASP A 77 -3.90 18.54 17.20
C ASP A 77 -4.78 19.62 16.53
N ASP A 78 -4.81 19.69 15.20
CA ASP A 78 -5.62 20.67 14.47
C ASP A 78 -7.06 20.15 14.28
N GLU A 79 -7.90 20.38 15.29
CA GLU A 79 -9.33 20.00 15.34
C GLU A 79 -10.15 20.43 14.11
N ARG A 80 -9.64 21.35 13.29
CA ARG A 80 -10.30 21.87 12.07
C ARG A 80 -10.38 20.87 10.91
N VAL A 81 -9.74 19.70 11.02
CA VAL A 81 -9.71 18.65 9.97
C VAL A 81 -10.43 17.36 10.39
N ILE A 82 -11.20 17.38 11.49
CA ILE A 82 -12.05 16.24 11.86
C ILE A 82 -13.42 16.42 11.19
N ASP A 83 -13.66 15.69 10.10
CA ASP A 83 -15.01 15.53 9.54
C ASP A 83 -15.90 14.81 10.60
N PRO A 84 -17.11 15.31 10.89
CA PRO A 84 -17.99 14.74 11.94
C PRO A 84 -18.34 13.26 11.79
N SER A 85 -18.17 12.67 10.60
CA SER A 85 -18.35 11.23 10.38
C SER A 85 -17.21 10.35 10.91
N PHE A 86 -16.08 10.96 11.29
CA PHE A 86 -14.87 10.28 11.78
C PHE A 86 -14.69 10.35 13.32
N THR A 87 -15.68 10.86 14.06
CA THR A 87 -15.54 11.04 15.52
C THR A 87 -15.46 9.71 16.29
N ASP A 88 -16.07 8.64 15.79
CA ASP A 88 -16.07 7.31 16.44
C ASP A 88 -14.72 6.55 16.30
N THR A 89 -13.95 6.79 15.22
CA THR A 89 -12.62 6.18 15.04
C THR A 89 -11.56 6.93 15.83
N HIS A 90 -11.66 8.26 15.90
CA HIS A 90 -10.79 9.09 16.73
C HIS A 90 -10.98 8.80 18.24
N ALA A 91 -12.21 8.50 18.66
CA ALA A 91 -12.49 7.98 20.01
C ALA A 91 -11.82 6.63 20.25
N ALA A 92 -11.89 5.67 19.31
CA ALA A 92 -11.24 4.36 19.46
C ALA A 92 -9.70 4.45 19.56
N SER A 93 -9.07 5.40 18.87
CA SER A 93 -7.61 5.66 19.00
C SER A 93 -7.25 6.33 20.35
N GLN A 94 -8.16 7.11 20.94
CA GLN A 94 -7.99 7.69 22.27
C GLN A 94 -8.23 6.68 23.40
N ASP A 95 -9.24 5.82 23.25
CA ASP A 95 -9.64 4.80 24.24
C ASP A 95 -8.58 3.69 24.41
N LEU A 96 -7.76 3.45 23.36
CA LEU A 96 -6.55 2.61 23.43
C LEU A 96 -5.33 3.31 24.06
N GLY A 97 -5.54 4.43 24.76
CA GLY A 97 -4.53 4.99 25.66
C GLY A 97 -3.41 5.75 24.94
N ARG A 98 -3.76 6.63 23.98
CA ARG A 98 -2.86 7.70 23.52
C ARG A 98 -2.66 8.75 24.64
N ASN A 99 -2.03 8.33 25.73
CA ASN A 99 -1.57 9.20 26.81
C ASN A 99 -0.39 10.03 26.29
N ASP A 100 -0.54 11.35 26.29
CA ASP A 100 0.43 12.34 25.79
C ASP A 100 1.71 12.46 26.65
N SER A 101 1.98 11.45 27.49
CA SER A 101 2.99 11.46 28.55
C SER A 101 4.16 10.48 28.35
N ASP A 102 4.12 9.58 27.36
CA ASP A 102 5.16 8.53 27.18
C ASP A 102 5.78 8.46 25.77
N HIS A 103 5.37 9.30 24.82
CA HIS A 103 5.92 9.28 23.46
C HIS A 103 6.23 10.65 22.89
N SER A 104 7.40 10.75 22.24
CA SER A 104 7.79 11.92 21.47
C SER A 104 6.76 12.25 20.40
N LYS A 105 6.37 13.52 20.31
CA LYS A 105 5.37 14.03 19.36
C LYS A 105 5.63 13.52 17.93
N PRO A 106 4.61 13.05 17.18
CA PRO A 106 4.79 12.64 15.80
C PRO A 106 5.26 13.80 14.92
N TRP A 107 6.18 13.54 13.99
CA TRP A 107 6.74 14.56 13.08
C TRP A 107 7.26 13.93 11.78
N VAL A 108 7.35 14.73 10.71
CA VAL A 108 7.78 14.26 9.38
C VAL A 108 9.15 14.83 9.01
N GLN A 109 10.05 13.95 8.59
CA GLN A 109 11.39 14.25 8.06
C GLN A 109 11.40 14.11 6.54
N VAL A 110 12.08 15.01 5.83
CA VAL A 110 12.41 14.84 4.40
C VAL A 110 13.68 13.99 4.31
N LEU A 111 13.59 12.82 3.67
CA LEU A 111 14.74 11.93 3.45
C LEU A 111 15.40 12.20 2.09
N SER A 112 14.61 12.39 1.03
CA SER A 112 15.10 12.74 -0.31
C SER A 112 14.02 13.43 -1.16
N TRP A 113 14.48 14.13 -2.20
CA TRP A 113 13.64 14.63 -3.30
C TRP A 113 13.77 13.81 -4.59
N LYS A 114 14.77 12.91 -4.66
CA LYS A 114 14.99 11.98 -5.77
C LYS A 114 15.45 10.61 -5.22
N PRO A 115 14.52 9.69 -4.92
CA PRO A 115 13.06 9.82 -5.07
C PRO A 115 12.49 10.78 -4.02
N ARG A 116 11.24 11.24 -4.23
CA ARG A 116 10.49 11.93 -3.16
C ARG A 116 10.25 10.93 -2.03
N ALA A 117 10.95 11.09 -0.90
CA ALA A 117 10.90 10.17 0.23
C ALA A 117 10.86 10.92 1.57
N PHE A 118 9.96 10.49 2.46
CA PHE A 118 9.65 11.14 3.73
C PHE A 118 9.46 10.11 4.82
N VAL A 119 9.99 10.38 6.02
CA VAL A 119 9.79 9.54 7.20
C VAL A 119 8.82 10.23 8.15
N TYR A 120 7.72 9.57 8.48
CA TYR A 120 6.83 9.99 9.56
C TYR A 120 7.25 9.23 10.83
N HIS A 121 7.92 9.93 11.73
CA HIS A 121 8.35 9.39 13.01
C HIS A 121 7.18 9.31 14.00
N ASN A 122 7.11 8.20 14.74
CA ASN A 122 6.06 7.87 15.70
C ASN A 122 4.66 7.91 15.03
N PHE A 123 4.56 7.35 13.82
CA PHE A 123 3.33 7.23 13.04
C PHE A 123 2.32 6.29 13.72
N LEU A 124 2.78 5.15 14.24
CA LEU A 124 2.00 4.27 15.10
C LEU A 124 2.27 4.55 16.58
N SER A 125 1.23 4.46 17.40
CA SER A 125 1.34 4.23 18.83
C SER A 125 1.77 2.78 19.14
N LYS A 126 2.26 2.53 20.37
CA LYS A 126 2.53 1.15 20.86
C LYS A 126 1.31 0.24 20.71
N ALA A 127 0.10 0.74 21.03
CA ALA A 127 -1.13 -0.04 20.96
C ALA A 127 -1.51 -0.43 19.52
N GLU A 128 -1.38 0.49 18.57
CA GLU A 128 -1.63 0.23 17.13
C GLU A 128 -0.60 -0.76 16.55
N LEU A 129 0.66 -0.62 16.93
CA LEU A 129 1.74 -1.54 16.53
C LEU A 129 1.50 -2.95 17.07
N LYS A 130 1.18 -3.06 18.37
CA LYS A 130 0.79 -4.31 19.03
C LYS A 130 -0.40 -4.97 18.32
N HIS A 131 -1.46 -4.20 18.07
CA HIS A 131 -2.67 -4.67 17.40
C HIS A 131 -2.37 -5.26 16.00
N ILE A 132 -1.54 -4.58 15.19
CA ILE A 132 -1.11 -5.11 13.88
C ILE A 132 -0.38 -6.45 14.03
N LEU A 133 0.52 -6.58 15.01
CA LEU A 133 1.27 -7.82 15.25
C LEU A 133 0.36 -8.97 15.72
N GLU A 134 -0.60 -8.69 16.62
CA GLU A 134 -1.58 -9.69 17.10
C GLU A 134 -2.48 -10.21 15.97
N LEU A 135 -2.89 -9.34 15.03
CA LEU A 135 -3.63 -9.79 13.84
C LEU A 135 -2.75 -10.59 12.87
N ALA A 136 -1.51 -10.13 12.65
CA ALA A 136 -0.69 -10.61 11.55
C ALA A 136 0.12 -11.87 11.88
N ALA A 137 0.72 -11.97 13.06
CA ALA A 137 1.64 -13.04 13.41
C ALA A 137 1.01 -14.43 13.35
N PRO A 138 -0.21 -14.67 13.87
CA PRO A 138 -0.88 -15.97 13.73
C PRO A 138 -1.12 -16.37 12.27
N GLN A 139 -1.35 -15.40 11.37
CA GLN A 139 -1.76 -15.64 9.99
C GLN A 139 -0.60 -15.74 8.98
N MET A 140 0.65 -15.64 9.42
CA MET A 140 1.82 -15.68 8.53
C MET A 140 1.89 -16.98 7.71
N LYS A 141 1.88 -16.86 6.38
CA LYS A 141 2.18 -17.94 5.42
C LYS A 141 3.50 -17.64 4.70
N ARG A 142 4.14 -18.63 4.08
CA ARG A 142 5.37 -18.42 3.29
C ARG A 142 5.03 -17.54 2.08
N SER A 143 5.77 -16.45 1.85
CA SER A 143 5.53 -15.59 0.70
C SER A 143 5.74 -16.36 -0.61
N GLN A 144 4.80 -16.22 -1.53
CA GLN A 144 4.93 -16.67 -2.93
C GLN A 144 5.09 -15.42 -3.80
N VAL A 145 5.80 -15.53 -4.92
CA VAL A 145 5.75 -14.50 -5.99
C VAL A 145 4.87 -15.01 -7.11
N GLU A 146 4.11 -14.10 -7.71
CA GLU A 146 3.25 -14.43 -8.83
C GLU A 146 4.11 -14.70 -10.07
N GLY A 147 4.17 -15.97 -10.51
CA GLY A 147 4.87 -16.34 -11.73
C GLY A 147 4.14 -15.82 -12.98
N PRO A 148 4.77 -15.84 -14.18
CA PRO A 148 4.21 -15.29 -15.42
C PRO A 148 2.85 -15.87 -15.88
N ASN A 149 2.33 -16.89 -15.20
CA ASN A 149 1.07 -17.58 -15.47
C ASN A 149 0.11 -17.57 -14.24
N HIS A 150 0.24 -16.62 -13.31
CA HIS A 150 -0.46 -16.59 -12.01
C HIS A 150 -0.23 -17.81 -11.10
N THR A 151 0.73 -18.68 -11.45
CA THR A 151 1.19 -19.77 -10.59
C THR A 151 2.15 -19.20 -9.55
N GLY A 152 1.77 -19.25 -8.27
CA GLY A 152 2.65 -18.86 -7.17
C GLY A 152 3.94 -19.68 -7.17
N LEU A 153 5.06 -19.04 -7.45
CA LEU A 153 6.39 -19.63 -7.41
C LEU A 153 7.06 -19.28 -6.08
N VAL A 154 7.72 -20.27 -5.48
CA VAL A 154 8.60 -20.04 -4.33
C VAL A 154 9.96 -19.58 -4.89
N ASP A 155 10.27 -18.30 -4.74
CA ASP A 155 11.49 -17.69 -5.28
C ASP A 155 12.52 -17.42 -4.17
N ASN A 156 13.80 -17.56 -4.53
CA ASN A 156 14.95 -17.20 -3.72
C ASN A 156 15.13 -15.67 -3.58
N VAL A 157 14.45 -14.86 -4.40
CA VAL A 157 14.46 -13.39 -4.30
C VAL A 157 13.62 -12.88 -3.12
N ARG A 158 12.54 -13.57 -2.74
CA ARG A 158 11.63 -13.18 -1.64
C ARG A 158 11.42 -14.34 -0.66
N THR A 159 12.32 -14.47 0.31
CA THR A 159 12.31 -15.55 1.32
C THR A 159 11.45 -15.24 2.57
N SER A 160 10.67 -14.16 2.56
CA SER A 160 9.83 -13.72 3.67
C SER A 160 8.67 -14.68 3.99
N ALA A 161 8.09 -14.50 5.17
CA ALA A 161 6.68 -14.84 5.41
C ALA A 161 5.83 -13.57 5.32
N GLY A 162 4.55 -13.72 5.03
CA GLY A 162 3.63 -12.59 4.95
C GLY A 162 2.17 -12.97 5.15
N THR A 163 1.36 -11.95 5.40
CA THR A 163 -0.11 -11.99 5.40
C THR A 163 -0.64 -10.63 4.94
N PHE A 164 -1.95 -10.53 4.72
CA PHE A 164 -2.66 -9.29 4.45
C PHE A 164 -3.67 -9.02 5.58
N LEU A 165 -3.76 -7.77 6.01
CA LEU A 165 -4.87 -7.27 6.81
C LEU A 165 -5.81 -6.52 5.87
N ARG A 166 -7.10 -6.89 5.88
CA ARG A 166 -8.10 -6.33 4.98
C ARG A 166 -8.33 -4.85 5.29
N ARG A 167 -8.70 -4.08 4.27
CA ARG A 167 -9.22 -2.73 4.47
C ARG A 167 -10.36 -2.71 5.48
N HIS A 168 -10.35 -1.73 6.39
CA HIS A 168 -11.33 -1.58 7.47
C HIS A 168 -11.49 -2.77 8.44
N GLN A 169 -10.58 -3.75 8.45
CA GLN A 169 -10.75 -5.02 9.18
C GLN A 169 -10.99 -4.87 10.69
N THR A 170 -10.50 -3.79 11.31
CA THR A 170 -10.89 -3.39 12.66
C THR A 170 -10.92 -1.86 12.74
N LYS A 171 -11.57 -1.30 13.77
CA LYS A 171 -11.52 0.16 14.05
C LYS A 171 -10.10 0.72 14.15
N VAL A 172 -9.15 -0.09 14.64
CA VAL A 172 -7.74 0.30 14.77
C VAL A 172 -7.07 0.37 13.40
N ILE A 173 -7.31 -0.62 12.53
CA ILE A 173 -6.83 -0.59 11.14
C ILE A 173 -7.44 0.60 10.40
N THR A 174 -8.76 0.80 10.49
CA THR A 174 -9.45 1.96 9.91
C THR A 174 -8.80 3.29 10.33
N ALA A 175 -8.52 3.50 11.62
CA ALA A 175 -7.89 4.73 12.11
C ALA A 175 -6.45 4.95 11.57
N ILE A 176 -5.74 3.88 11.22
CA ILE A 176 -4.42 3.94 10.58
C ILE A 176 -4.56 4.26 9.09
N GLU A 177 -5.55 3.69 8.40
CA GLU A 177 -5.87 3.95 6.99
C GLU A 177 -6.37 5.39 6.77
N GLU A 178 -7.15 5.93 7.72
CA GLU A 178 -7.57 7.33 7.79
C GLU A 178 -6.37 8.27 7.96
N ARG A 179 -5.47 7.97 8.91
CA ARG A 179 -4.22 8.71 9.11
C ARG A 179 -3.33 8.66 7.87
N MET A 180 -3.28 7.51 7.19
CA MET A 180 -2.56 7.33 5.93
C MET A 180 -3.17 8.20 4.83
N SER A 181 -4.51 8.23 4.72
CA SER A 181 -5.24 9.05 3.76
C SER A 181 -4.98 10.54 3.97
N LEU A 182 -5.00 11.01 5.22
CA LEU A 182 -4.66 12.39 5.58
C LEU A 182 -3.20 12.76 5.29
N TRP A 183 -2.24 11.86 5.51
CA TRP A 183 -0.84 12.15 5.21
C TRP A 183 -0.56 12.17 3.70
N THR A 184 -1.15 11.23 2.96
CA THR A 184 -0.88 11.01 1.53
C THR A 184 -1.75 11.87 0.60
N GLN A 185 -2.84 12.44 1.13
CA GLN A 185 -3.88 13.17 0.39
C GLN A 185 -4.57 12.30 -0.68
N LEU A 186 -4.62 10.98 -0.46
CA LEU A 186 -5.28 9.99 -1.32
C LEU A 186 -6.35 9.22 -0.52
N PRO A 187 -7.58 9.00 -1.05
CA PRO A 187 -8.66 8.32 -0.32
C PRO A 187 -8.32 6.88 0.10
N ILE A 188 -8.97 6.37 1.15
CA ILE A 188 -8.82 4.96 1.59
C ILE A 188 -9.19 3.98 0.47
N SER A 189 -10.16 4.32 -0.38
CA SER A 189 -10.54 3.50 -1.54
C SER A 189 -9.44 3.33 -2.59
N HIS A 190 -8.34 4.10 -2.53
CA HIS A 190 -7.16 3.94 -3.38
C HIS A 190 -6.08 3.04 -2.76
N GLN A 191 -6.20 2.70 -1.47
CA GLN A 191 -5.24 1.88 -0.75
C GLN A 191 -5.48 0.39 -1.10
N GLU A 192 -4.41 -0.41 -1.15
CA GLU A 192 -4.47 -1.87 -1.10
C GLU A 192 -4.63 -2.36 0.35
N ASP A 193 -4.97 -3.63 0.53
CA ASP A 193 -4.87 -4.32 1.84
C ASP A 193 -3.45 -4.20 2.42
N ILE A 194 -3.35 -4.05 3.74
CA ILE A 194 -2.08 -3.85 4.44
C ILE A 194 -1.29 -5.17 4.42
N GLN A 195 -0.21 -5.23 3.64
CA GLN A 195 0.65 -6.41 3.60
C GLN A 195 1.65 -6.38 4.75
N VAL A 196 1.52 -7.31 5.71
CA VAL A 196 2.48 -7.48 6.81
C VAL A 196 3.49 -8.56 6.45
N LEU A 197 4.77 -8.30 6.70
CA LEU A 197 5.90 -9.11 6.28
C LEU A 197 6.88 -9.39 7.41
N ARG A 198 7.43 -10.60 7.41
CA ARG A 198 8.46 -11.08 8.32
C ARG A 198 9.72 -11.49 7.56
N TYR A 199 10.86 -10.93 7.95
CA TYR A 199 12.19 -11.26 7.46
C TYR A 199 13.06 -11.79 8.60
N GLY A 200 13.44 -13.07 8.53
CA GLY A 200 14.45 -13.65 9.43
C GLY A 200 15.89 -13.36 8.97
N PRO A 201 16.91 -13.85 9.71
CA PRO A 201 18.31 -13.70 9.31
C PRO A 201 18.57 -14.16 7.88
N THR A 202 19.39 -13.42 7.14
CA THR A 202 19.69 -13.57 5.70
C THR A 202 18.53 -13.31 4.73
N ASN A 203 17.27 -13.18 5.18
CA ASN A 203 16.19 -12.75 4.31
C ASN A 203 16.44 -11.32 3.84
N LYS A 204 16.09 -11.06 2.58
CA LYS A 204 16.13 -9.75 1.92
C LYS A 204 14.95 -9.61 0.98
N TYR A 205 14.77 -8.42 0.42
CA TYR A 205 13.97 -8.24 -0.79
C TYR A 205 14.82 -7.50 -1.82
N GLY A 206 14.93 -8.06 -3.03
CA GLY A 206 15.82 -7.55 -4.06
C GLY A 206 15.48 -6.14 -4.53
N GLU A 207 16.37 -5.55 -5.34
CA GLU A 207 16.11 -4.25 -5.97
C GLU A 207 14.91 -4.36 -6.92
N HIS A 208 13.91 -3.49 -6.72
CA HIS A 208 12.67 -3.47 -7.50
C HIS A 208 12.00 -2.09 -7.40
N MET A 209 10.92 -1.89 -8.15
CA MET A 209 9.97 -0.79 -8.02
C MET A 209 8.59 -1.37 -7.74
N ASP A 210 7.74 -0.68 -6.98
CA ASP A 210 6.42 -1.22 -6.62
C ASP A 210 5.39 -1.14 -7.76
N GLY A 211 5.53 -0.13 -8.64
CA GLY A 211 4.93 -0.07 -9.98
C GLY A 211 3.41 -0.26 -10.04
N LEU A 212 2.93 -0.91 -11.11
CA LEU A 212 1.54 -1.43 -11.25
C LEU A 212 0.40 -0.40 -11.06
N GLY A 213 0.64 0.89 -11.32
CA GLY A 213 -0.35 1.97 -11.15
C GLY A 213 -0.40 2.59 -9.75
N ARG A 214 0.46 2.11 -8.84
CA ARG A 214 0.72 2.72 -7.54
C ARG A 214 1.42 4.06 -7.73
N VAL A 215 0.94 5.08 -7.02
CA VAL A 215 1.48 6.44 -7.01
C VAL A 215 2.61 6.56 -6.00
N LEU A 216 2.42 5.92 -4.85
CA LEU A 216 3.32 5.93 -3.71
C LEU A 216 3.11 4.68 -2.86
N SER A 217 4.12 4.42 -2.05
CA SER A 217 4.25 3.22 -1.23
C SER A 217 4.72 3.62 0.16
N VAL A 218 4.13 3.03 1.20
CA VAL A 218 4.44 3.35 2.60
C VAL A 218 4.82 2.10 3.39
N LEU A 219 6.05 2.08 3.89
CA LEU A 219 6.63 1.02 4.71
C LEU A 219 6.50 1.43 6.19
N ILE A 220 5.68 0.73 6.98
CA ILE A 220 5.53 0.98 8.42
C ILE A 220 6.35 -0.07 9.17
N TYR A 221 7.30 0.36 10.00
CA TYR A 221 8.20 -0.55 10.71
C TYR A 221 7.60 -0.99 12.05
N LEU A 222 7.43 -2.30 12.24
CA LEU A 222 6.79 -2.87 13.43
C LEU A 222 7.86 -3.34 14.41
N VAL A 223 8.64 -4.35 14.02
CA VAL A 223 9.79 -4.84 14.79
C VAL A 223 11.06 -4.55 13.98
N PRO A 224 11.93 -3.62 14.43
CA PRO A 224 13.22 -3.38 13.80
C PRO A 224 14.20 -4.51 14.15
N PRO A 225 15.06 -4.94 13.20
CA PRO A 225 16.12 -5.90 13.48
C PRO A 225 17.24 -5.25 14.29
N GLU A 226 18.04 -6.09 14.97
CA GLU A 226 19.23 -5.61 15.69
C GLU A 226 20.31 -5.08 14.74
N GLU A 227 20.44 -5.67 13.55
CA GLU A 227 21.47 -5.32 12.57
C GLU A 227 21.00 -5.59 11.13
N GLY A 228 21.25 -4.64 10.23
CA GLY A 228 20.81 -4.68 8.82
C GLY A 228 19.34 -4.31 8.66
N GLY A 229 18.69 -4.86 7.63
CA GLY A 229 17.27 -4.66 7.37
C GLY A 229 16.86 -3.25 6.92
N GLU A 230 17.80 -2.38 6.55
CA GLU A 230 17.51 -1.04 6.03
C GLU A 230 16.60 -1.09 4.80
N THR A 231 15.81 -0.04 4.57
CA THR A 231 15.27 0.24 3.24
C THR A 231 16.25 1.17 2.54
N ALA A 232 16.87 0.75 1.44
CA ALA A 232 17.84 1.55 0.69
C ALA A 232 17.35 1.81 -0.74
N PHE A 233 17.69 2.98 -1.29
CA PHE A 233 17.35 3.42 -2.64
C PHE A 233 18.62 3.45 -3.51
N PRO A 234 19.02 2.34 -4.16
CA PRO A 234 20.28 2.26 -4.89
C PRO A 234 20.43 3.25 -6.06
N LEU A 235 19.32 3.68 -6.66
CA LEU A 235 19.29 4.62 -7.80
C LEU A 235 18.94 6.06 -7.40
N ALA A 236 18.89 6.37 -6.10
CA ALA A 236 18.71 7.72 -5.60
C ALA A 236 19.96 8.60 -5.86
N ASP A 237 19.76 9.92 -5.80
CA ASP A 237 20.85 10.89 -5.88
C ASP A 237 21.59 11.00 -4.52
N GLN A 238 22.30 12.10 -4.30
CA GLN A 238 22.99 12.39 -3.05
C GLN A 238 21.99 12.72 -1.93
N TRP A 239 22.37 12.38 -0.70
CA TRP A 239 21.67 12.79 0.52
C TRP A 239 21.41 14.30 0.53
N LEU A 240 20.15 14.70 0.72
CA LEU A 240 19.77 16.10 0.90
C LEU A 240 20.41 16.68 2.18
N HIS A 241 20.46 15.85 3.22
CA HIS A 241 21.03 16.13 4.54
C HIS A 241 21.96 14.96 4.92
N PRO A 242 23.24 14.95 4.52
CA PRO A 242 24.17 13.86 4.86
C PRO A 242 24.26 13.57 6.37
N GLU A 243 24.01 14.58 7.21
CA GLU A 243 23.90 14.48 8.66
C GLU A 243 22.76 13.58 9.15
N VAL A 244 21.67 13.42 8.38
CA VAL A 244 20.56 12.52 8.72
C VAL A 244 20.78 11.08 8.26
N GLY A 245 21.93 10.78 7.62
CA GLY A 245 22.31 9.44 7.18
C GLY A 245 23.04 8.62 8.25
N GLU A 246 24.12 7.95 7.87
CA GLU A 246 24.92 7.11 8.79
C GLU A 246 25.37 7.83 10.09
N PRO A 247 25.65 9.15 10.14
CA PRO A 247 26.01 9.83 11.39
C PRO A 247 24.94 9.81 12.50
N THR A 248 23.65 9.68 12.15
CA THR A 248 22.53 9.71 13.11
C THR A 248 21.72 8.42 13.13
N GLN A 249 21.67 7.69 12.01
CA GLN A 249 21.01 6.38 11.90
C GLN A 249 21.98 5.19 12.04
N GLY A 250 23.29 5.40 12.01
CA GLY A 250 24.28 4.34 11.83
C GLY A 250 24.46 3.35 13.00
N PRO A 251 25.41 2.40 12.87
CA PRO A 251 26.09 2.06 11.61
C PRO A 251 25.09 1.50 10.59
N PHE A 252 25.41 1.67 9.30
CA PHE A 252 24.67 1.06 8.20
C PHE A 252 25.35 -0.22 7.72
N SER A 253 24.55 -1.19 7.29
CA SER A 253 25.02 -2.40 6.62
C SER A 253 25.73 -2.06 5.30
N ALA A 254 26.55 -2.97 4.79
CA ALA A 254 27.21 -2.81 3.50
C ALA A 254 26.22 -2.61 2.32
N CYS A 255 24.96 -3.02 2.48
CA CYS A 255 23.88 -2.80 1.53
C CYS A 255 23.36 -1.35 1.55
N ALA A 256 23.33 -0.69 2.70
CA ALA A 256 22.79 0.67 2.85
C ALA A 256 23.86 1.77 2.77
N LYS A 257 25.10 1.49 3.16
CA LYS A 257 26.17 2.47 3.41
C LYS A 257 26.45 3.47 2.28
N SER A 258 26.24 3.09 1.02
CA SER A 258 26.55 3.92 -0.16
C SER A 258 25.34 4.60 -0.79
N HIS A 259 24.16 4.50 -0.18
CA HIS A 259 22.89 4.92 -0.77
C HIS A 259 22.11 5.83 0.19
N ILE A 260 21.04 6.46 -0.32
CA ILE A 260 20.00 7.00 0.57
C ILE A 260 19.27 5.81 1.19
N ALA A 261 19.18 5.78 2.50
CA ALA A 261 18.60 4.65 3.23
C ALA A 261 17.88 5.10 4.50
N TYR A 262 16.98 4.25 4.98
CA TYR A 262 16.35 4.40 6.28
C TYR A 262 16.53 3.14 7.11
N LYS A 263 16.99 3.30 8.36
CA LYS A 263 17.11 2.22 9.33
C LYS A 263 15.78 2.06 10.06
N PRO A 264 15.15 0.86 10.06
CA PRO A 264 13.89 0.62 10.74
C PRO A 264 13.92 1.06 12.20
N LYS A 265 12.86 1.75 12.62
CA LYS A 265 12.55 2.08 14.01
C LYS A 265 11.08 1.80 14.25
N ALA A 266 10.76 1.09 15.33
CA ALA A 266 9.41 0.70 15.67
C ALA A 266 8.46 1.91 15.69
N GLY A 267 7.35 1.80 14.98
CA GLY A 267 6.29 2.81 14.87
C GLY A 267 6.57 3.94 13.87
N ASP A 268 7.74 4.01 13.25
CA ASP A 268 8.02 4.98 12.18
C ASP A 268 7.52 4.45 10.82
N ALA A 269 7.14 5.35 9.91
CA ALA A 269 6.68 5.02 8.56
C ALA A 269 7.48 5.76 7.48
N LEU A 270 8.03 5.04 6.50
CA LEU A 270 8.72 5.60 5.34
C LEU A 270 7.77 5.61 4.13
N MET A 271 7.39 6.79 3.68
CA MET A 271 6.69 7.01 2.40
C MET A 271 7.70 7.35 1.31
N PHE A 272 7.51 6.77 0.12
CA PHE A 272 8.20 7.22 -1.09
C PHE A 272 7.25 7.15 -2.29
N TYR A 273 7.47 8.01 -3.29
CA TYR A 273 6.66 8.03 -4.51
C TYR A 273 7.30 7.19 -5.62
N ASP A 274 6.52 6.30 -6.21
CA ASP A 274 6.89 5.52 -7.40
C ASP A 274 6.69 6.32 -8.71
N LEU A 275 5.83 7.34 -8.67
CA LEU A 275 5.60 8.25 -9.80
C LEU A 275 6.19 9.65 -9.55
N LYS A 276 6.57 10.30 -10.65
CA LYS A 276 6.94 11.72 -10.68
C LYS A 276 5.71 12.60 -10.39
N PRO A 277 5.89 13.90 -10.06
CA PRO A 277 4.77 14.82 -9.81
C PRO A 277 3.80 15.04 -10.98
N ASP A 278 4.09 14.50 -12.17
CA ASP A 278 3.15 14.48 -13.30
C ASP A 278 2.15 13.32 -13.25
N TYR A 279 2.33 12.35 -12.35
CA TYR A 279 1.52 11.13 -12.20
C TYR A 279 1.40 10.29 -13.48
N VAL A 280 2.32 10.47 -14.43
CA VAL A 280 2.35 9.76 -15.73
C VAL A 280 3.64 8.96 -15.88
N HIS A 281 4.76 9.48 -15.38
CA HIS A 281 6.06 8.83 -15.51
C HIS A 281 6.50 8.24 -14.17
N GLU A 282 6.98 6.99 -14.22
CA GLU A 282 7.69 6.36 -13.11
C GLU A 282 8.96 7.15 -12.75
N ASP A 283 9.27 7.21 -11.45
CA ASP A 283 10.53 7.75 -10.95
C ASP A 283 11.49 6.59 -10.67
N SER A 284 12.41 6.31 -11.60
CA SER A 284 13.39 5.22 -11.43
C SER A 284 14.25 5.34 -10.17
N ALA A 285 14.33 6.52 -9.56
CA ALA A 285 15.00 6.71 -8.27
C ALA A 285 14.24 6.03 -7.10
N SER A 286 12.95 5.71 -7.25
CA SER A 286 12.16 4.93 -6.28
C SER A 286 12.55 3.45 -6.22
N THR A 287 13.40 2.99 -7.15
CA THR A 287 14.00 1.65 -7.09
C THR A 287 14.64 1.47 -5.72
N HIS A 288 14.13 0.48 -4.97
CA HIS A 288 14.48 0.28 -3.58
C HIS A 288 14.71 -1.19 -3.27
N THR A 289 15.37 -1.45 -2.14
CA THR A 289 15.72 -2.79 -1.67
C THR A 289 15.51 -2.89 -0.17
N GLY A 290 15.03 -4.06 0.28
CA GLY A 290 15.07 -4.43 1.68
C GLY A 290 16.40 -5.10 1.95
N CYS A 291 17.35 -4.36 2.54
CA CYS A 291 18.68 -4.87 2.86
C CYS A 291 18.59 -6.12 3.75
N PRO A 292 19.55 -7.06 3.64
CA PRO A 292 19.49 -8.30 4.42
C PRO A 292 19.43 -8.04 5.93
N VAL A 293 18.59 -8.80 6.64
CA VAL A 293 18.66 -8.86 8.11
C VAL A 293 19.92 -9.64 8.49
N ILE A 294 20.81 -9.01 9.25
CA ILE A 294 22.08 -9.59 9.71
C ILE A 294 21.89 -10.24 11.09
N ARG A 295 21.17 -9.56 12.00
CA ARG A 295 20.79 -10.10 13.32
C ARG A 295 19.38 -9.71 13.72
N GLY A 296 18.76 -10.53 14.57
CA GLY A 296 17.36 -10.40 14.96
C GLY A 296 16.40 -10.73 13.80
N VAL A 297 15.23 -10.10 13.82
CA VAL A 297 14.19 -10.22 12.78
C VAL A 297 13.64 -8.86 12.43
N LYS A 298 13.11 -8.70 11.21
CA LYS A 298 12.39 -7.49 10.79
C LYS A 298 10.94 -7.82 10.51
N TRP A 299 10.03 -7.10 11.16
CA TRP A 299 8.61 -7.06 10.81
C TRP A 299 8.24 -5.68 10.31
N ASN A 300 7.57 -5.60 9.17
CA ASN A 300 7.03 -4.35 8.64
C ASN A 300 5.69 -4.58 7.93
N ALA A 301 4.83 -3.57 7.98
CA ALA A 301 3.66 -3.46 7.13
C ALA A 301 4.00 -2.64 5.88
N VAL A 302 3.29 -2.90 4.78
CA VAL A 302 3.38 -2.15 3.53
C VAL A 302 1.97 -1.75 3.10
N MET A 303 1.79 -0.48 2.78
CA MET A 303 0.56 0.07 2.23
C MET A 303 0.88 0.69 0.87
N TRP A 304 0.28 0.13 -0.18
CA TRP A 304 0.40 0.61 -1.55
C TRP A 304 -0.82 1.45 -1.90
N ILE A 305 -0.63 2.59 -2.56
CA ILE A 305 -1.72 3.52 -2.86
C ILE A 305 -1.75 3.91 -4.33
N HIS A 306 -2.91 3.73 -4.96
CA HIS A 306 -3.15 3.91 -6.39
C HIS A 306 -3.57 5.35 -6.76
N GLY A 307 -3.41 5.70 -8.03
CA GLY A 307 -3.94 6.96 -8.59
C GLY A 307 -5.46 6.93 -8.83
N VAL A 308 -6.08 5.76 -8.71
CA VAL A 308 -7.51 5.48 -8.90
C VAL A 308 -7.99 4.53 -7.79
N PRO A 309 -9.29 4.36 -7.56
CA PRO A 309 -9.79 3.39 -6.59
C PRO A 309 -9.29 1.97 -6.88
N PHE A 310 -8.78 1.29 -5.85
CA PHE A 310 -8.30 -0.08 -5.91
C PHE A 310 -9.45 -1.06 -5.66
N GLN A 311 -9.70 -1.94 -6.64
CA GLN A 311 -10.81 -2.90 -6.66
C GLN A 311 -12.18 -2.29 -6.30
N PRO A 312 -12.68 -1.29 -7.05
CA PRO A 312 -13.92 -0.57 -6.70
C PRO A 312 -15.15 -1.49 -6.62
N ASP A 313 -15.22 -2.55 -7.45
CA ASP A 313 -16.32 -3.52 -7.45
C ASP A 313 -16.35 -4.45 -6.21
N ASN A 314 -15.26 -4.47 -5.44
CA ASN A 314 -15.13 -5.20 -4.18
C ASN A 314 -15.17 -4.27 -2.96
N TYR A 315 -14.81 -3.00 -3.11
CA TYR A 315 -14.77 -2.01 -2.03
C TYR A 315 -16.07 -1.96 -1.21
N GLU A 316 -17.25 -1.91 -1.82
CA GLU A 316 -18.52 -1.92 -1.08
C GLU A 316 -18.75 -3.22 -0.29
N LYS A 317 -18.23 -4.37 -0.75
CA LYS A 317 -18.35 -5.66 -0.05
C LYS A 317 -17.39 -5.75 1.12
N GLU A 318 -16.17 -5.25 0.95
CA GLU A 318 -15.16 -5.14 2.01
C GLU A 318 -15.65 -4.18 3.11
N VAL A 319 -16.20 -3.03 2.73
CA VAL A 319 -16.72 -2.00 3.66
C VAL A 319 -18.07 -2.39 4.29
N SER A 320 -18.93 -3.18 3.64
CA SER A 320 -20.19 -3.65 4.25
C SER A 320 -20.04 -4.92 5.08
N GLY A 321 -18.94 -5.65 4.91
CA GLY A 321 -18.61 -6.88 5.63
C GLY A 321 -18.07 -6.67 7.06
N TYR A 322 -18.54 -5.66 7.79
CA TYR A 322 -18.15 -5.34 9.19
C TYR A 322 -18.59 -6.39 10.24
N ASP A 323 -18.82 -7.65 9.85
CA ASP A 323 -18.63 -8.73 10.82
C ASP A 323 -17.13 -8.75 11.14
N PHE A 324 -16.82 -8.44 12.40
CA PHE A 324 -15.49 -8.69 12.96
C PHE A 324 -15.27 -10.20 12.94
N GLU A 325 -14.80 -10.73 11.81
CA GLU A 325 -14.47 -12.13 11.68
C GLU A 325 -13.36 -12.44 12.69
N GLU A 326 -13.78 -13.07 13.78
CA GLU A 326 -12.93 -13.57 14.84
C GLU A 326 -11.77 -14.33 14.20
N PHE A 327 -10.55 -13.80 14.38
CA PHE A 327 -9.37 -14.32 13.70
C PHE A 327 -9.09 -15.73 14.19
N LEU A 328 -9.43 -16.72 13.35
CA LEU A 328 -9.27 -18.12 13.67
C LEU A 328 -7.76 -18.43 13.74
N ASP A 329 -7.21 -18.69 14.93
CA ASP A 329 -5.82 -19.08 15.08
C ASP A 329 -5.60 -20.47 14.43
N PRO A 330 -4.70 -20.61 13.43
CA PRO A 330 -4.47 -21.88 12.76
C PRO A 330 -3.78 -22.95 13.62
N GLY A 331 -3.23 -22.60 14.78
CA GLY A 331 -2.70 -23.56 15.75
C GLY A 331 -3.76 -24.13 16.71
N LEU A 332 -4.89 -23.45 16.89
CA LEU A 332 -5.99 -23.92 17.73
C LEU A 332 -6.94 -24.83 16.94
N CYS A 333 -7.07 -26.08 17.39
CA CYS A 333 -7.99 -27.05 16.80
C CYS A 333 -9.37 -26.99 17.45
N MET A 334 -10.24 -26.14 16.90
CA MET A 334 -11.58 -25.89 17.44
C MET A 334 -12.63 -25.88 16.32
N ASP A 335 -13.89 -26.00 16.73
CA ASP A 335 -15.06 -25.74 15.91
C ASP A 335 -15.67 -24.42 16.37
N TYR A 336 -15.92 -23.50 15.44
CA TYR A 336 -16.43 -22.15 15.67
C TYR A 336 -17.91 -22.02 15.28
N ASN A 337 -18.60 -23.16 15.14
CA ASN A 337 -20.04 -23.24 14.95
C ASN A 337 -20.57 -24.56 15.54
N ASP A 338 -21.69 -24.50 16.27
CA ASP A 338 -22.27 -25.68 16.93
C ASP A 338 -22.70 -26.77 15.93
N GLU A 339 -23.00 -26.40 14.68
CA GLU A 339 -23.42 -27.31 13.61
C GLU A 339 -22.24 -28.06 12.94
N CYS A 340 -20.98 -27.69 13.24
CA CYS A 340 -19.80 -28.26 12.58
C CYS A 340 -19.74 -29.79 12.57
N THR A 341 -20.13 -30.44 13.69
CA THR A 341 -20.18 -31.91 13.77
C THR A 341 -21.22 -32.48 12.79
N ARG A 342 -22.42 -31.90 12.75
CA ARG A 342 -23.51 -32.36 11.87
C ARG A 342 -23.19 -32.12 10.38
N TRP A 343 -22.50 -31.03 10.07
CA TRP A 343 -22.02 -30.74 8.72
C TRP A 343 -20.90 -31.70 8.30
N ALA A 344 -19.96 -32.02 9.18
CA ALA A 344 -18.94 -33.03 8.92
C ALA A 344 -19.56 -34.42 8.67
N GLU A 345 -20.52 -34.85 9.48
CA GLU A 345 -21.30 -36.08 9.29
C GLU A 345 -22.09 -36.10 7.96
N ALA A 346 -22.46 -34.93 7.44
CA ALA A 346 -23.13 -34.77 6.14
C ALA A 346 -22.17 -34.75 4.93
N GLY A 347 -20.84 -34.82 5.14
CA GLY A 347 -19.83 -34.74 4.09
C GLY A 347 -19.48 -33.32 3.62
N GLU A 348 -19.78 -32.29 4.42
CA GLU A 348 -19.42 -30.91 4.08
C GLU A 348 -17.91 -30.67 4.14
N CYS A 349 -17.13 -31.53 4.79
CA CYS A 349 -15.67 -31.47 4.77
C CYS A 349 -15.11 -31.60 3.33
N GLU A 350 -15.75 -32.43 2.49
CA GLU A 350 -15.43 -32.60 1.07
C GLU A 350 -16.26 -31.69 0.15
N ASN A 351 -17.53 -31.44 0.47
CA ASN A 351 -18.42 -30.64 -0.37
C ASN A 351 -18.21 -29.11 -0.22
N ASN A 352 -17.80 -28.65 0.96
CA ASN A 352 -17.56 -27.26 1.32
C ASN A 352 -16.22 -27.08 2.09
N PRO A 353 -15.08 -27.49 1.50
CA PRO A 353 -13.79 -27.52 2.19
C PRO A 353 -13.28 -26.12 2.56
N VAL A 354 -13.72 -25.07 1.85
CA VAL A 354 -13.31 -23.68 2.12
C VAL A 354 -13.89 -23.20 3.46
N TYR A 355 -15.19 -23.41 3.72
CA TYR A 355 -15.78 -23.04 5.01
C TYR A 355 -15.33 -23.98 6.12
N MET A 356 -15.37 -25.29 5.87
CA MET A 356 -15.15 -26.30 6.91
C MET A 356 -13.67 -26.40 7.32
N ILE A 357 -12.76 -26.48 6.34
CA ILE A 357 -11.33 -26.75 6.55
C ILE A 357 -10.45 -25.51 6.29
N GLY A 358 -10.87 -24.61 5.40
CA GLY A 358 -10.15 -23.37 5.05
C GLY A 358 -9.26 -23.50 3.82
N LYS A 359 -8.98 -24.71 3.34
CA LYS A 359 -8.01 -24.93 2.25
C LYS A 359 -8.62 -24.58 0.88
N PRO A 360 -7.96 -23.76 0.03
CA PRO A 360 -6.58 -23.24 0.15
C PRO A 360 -6.45 -21.86 0.83
N GLU A 361 -7.55 -21.14 1.01
CA GLU A 361 -7.58 -19.68 1.24
C GLU A 361 -7.17 -19.26 2.66
N GLY A 362 -7.54 -20.02 3.69
CA GLY A 362 -7.40 -19.62 5.09
C GLY A 362 -7.48 -20.78 6.08
N ASN A 363 -8.07 -20.49 7.24
CA ASN A 363 -8.33 -21.42 8.34
C ASN A 363 -9.84 -21.67 8.39
N GLY A 364 -10.28 -22.92 8.41
CA GLY A 364 -11.71 -23.25 8.40
C GLY A 364 -12.39 -23.13 9.76
N ARG A 365 -13.71 -22.97 9.76
CA ARG A 365 -14.52 -22.84 10.99
C ARG A 365 -14.83 -24.18 11.66
N CYS A 366 -14.59 -25.32 11.01
CA CYS A 366 -14.98 -26.66 11.48
C CYS A 366 -13.84 -27.69 11.39
N ARG A 367 -12.58 -27.25 11.58
CA ARG A 367 -11.39 -28.09 11.38
C ARG A 367 -11.34 -29.28 12.33
N LYS A 368 -11.84 -29.13 13.55
CA LYS A 368 -11.88 -30.21 14.56
C LYS A 368 -12.91 -31.27 14.17
N ALA A 369 -14.12 -30.88 13.79
CA ALA A 369 -15.15 -31.80 13.29
C ALA A 369 -14.70 -32.56 12.02
N CYS A 370 -13.96 -31.88 11.13
CA CYS A 370 -13.39 -32.52 9.93
C CYS A 370 -12.09 -33.31 10.17
N ASN A 371 -11.57 -33.38 11.41
CA ASN A 371 -10.29 -34.01 11.75
C ASN A 371 -9.09 -33.47 10.93
N ASP A 372 -9.09 -32.19 10.56
CA ASP A 372 -7.97 -31.51 9.87
C ASP A 372 -6.84 -31.10 10.83
N CYS A 373 -7.09 -31.17 12.14
CA CYS A 373 -6.18 -30.73 13.19
C CYS A 373 -6.24 -31.63 14.43
N GLU A 374 -5.24 -31.49 15.30
CA GLU A 374 -5.10 -32.20 16.57
C GLU A 374 -5.53 -31.30 17.74
N VAL A 375 -6.37 -31.79 18.66
CA VAL A 375 -6.73 -31.04 19.87
C VAL A 375 -5.58 -31.11 20.87
N CYS A 376 -4.86 -29.99 20.99
CA CYS A 376 -3.68 -29.88 21.84
C CYS A 376 -4.01 -29.84 23.33
N ALA A 377 -3.10 -30.37 24.15
CA ALA A 377 -3.13 -30.15 25.59
C ALA A 377 -2.74 -28.71 25.94
N GLU A 378 -3.14 -28.24 27.12
CA GLU A 378 -2.76 -26.91 27.61
C GLU A 378 -1.23 -26.81 27.73
N GLY A 379 -0.63 -25.84 27.03
CA GLY A 379 0.82 -25.66 26.94
C GLY A 379 1.56 -26.59 25.97
N ASP A 380 0.87 -27.42 25.18
CA ASP A 380 1.51 -28.23 24.13
C ASP A 380 1.82 -27.40 22.87
N GLU A 381 2.95 -26.68 22.95
CA GLU A 381 3.48 -25.89 21.83
C GLU A 381 3.78 -26.74 20.59
N GLU A 382 4.27 -27.99 20.75
CA GLU A 382 4.57 -28.84 19.61
C GLU A 382 3.31 -29.17 18.81
N CYS A 383 2.20 -29.51 19.49
CA CYS A 383 0.91 -29.72 18.84
C CYS A 383 0.39 -28.44 18.17
N TYR A 384 0.47 -27.29 18.87
CA TYR A 384 0.07 -26.00 18.31
C TYR A 384 0.84 -25.69 17.01
N TYR A 385 2.16 -25.89 17.00
CA TYR A 385 3.00 -25.74 15.81
C TYR A 385 2.71 -26.79 14.71
N ARG A 386 2.36 -28.04 15.05
CA ARG A 386 1.92 -29.05 14.07
C ARG A 386 0.63 -28.63 13.35
N ASN A 387 -0.35 -28.10 14.09
CA ASN A 387 -1.61 -27.60 13.52
C ASN A 387 -1.39 -26.44 12.53
N ARG A 388 -0.51 -25.50 12.87
CA ARG A 388 -0.13 -24.36 12.02
C ARG A 388 0.48 -24.83 10.70
N VAL A 389 1.51 -25.68 10.77
CA VAL A 389 2.20 -26.21 9.59
C VAL A 389 1.25 -27.03 8.70
N THR A 390 0.33 -27.79 9.30
CA THR A 390 -0.71 -28.56 8.58
C THR A 390 -1.72 -27.68 7.83
N GLY A 391 -1.95 -26.46 8.32
CA GLY A 391 -2.70 -25.41 7.61
C GLY A 391 -1.89 -24.60 6.58
N GLY A 392 -0.59 -24.87 6.42
CA GLY A 392 0.32 -24.14 5.53
C GLY A 392 0.84 -22.81 6.11
N TYR A 393 0.67 -22.58 7.41
CA TYR A 393 1.19 -21.42 8.13
C TYR A 393 2.63 -21.66 8.59
N VAL A 394 3.39 -20.57 8.76
CA VAL A 394 4.74 -20.66 9.34
C VAL A 394 4.66 -20.64 10.87
N ASN A 395 5.62 -21.30 11.49
CA ASN A 395 5.95 -21.06 12.89
C ASN A 395 6.83 -19.81 12.96
N PHE A 396 6.55 -18.95 13.91
CA PHE A 396 7.41 -17.84 14.33
C PHE A 396 7.76 -18.07 15.80
N ASP A 397 8.91 -17.58 16.25
CA ASP A 397 9.26 -17.63 17.67
C ASP A 397 8.56 -16.45 18.37
N PRO A 398 7.70 -16.68 19.39
CA PRO A 398 7.00 -15.60 20.08
C PRO A 398 7.93 -14.54 20.69
N HIS A 399 9.17 -14.90 21.06
CA HIS A 399 10.17 -13.97 21.59
C HIS A 399 10.59 -12.91 20.55
N GLU A 400 10.34 -13.14 19.26
CA GLU A 400 10.52 -12.12 18.21
C GLU A 400 9.68 -10.86 18.42
N LEU A 401 8.58 -10.97 19.17
CA LEU A 401 7.63 -9.90 19.44
C LEU A 401 7.71 -9.39 20.88
N GLU A 402 8.67 -9.90 21.68
CA GLU A 402 8.85 -9.49 23.07
C GLU A 402 9.11 -7.98 23.18
N GLY A 403 8.32 -7.30 24.02
CA GLY A 403 8.35 -5.84 24.14
C GLY A 403 7.51 -5.07 23.12
N TYR A 404 6.86 -5.76 22.17
CA TYR A 404 5.92 -5.19 21.20
C TYR A 404 4.50 -5.75 21.32
N VAL A 405 4.33 -6.96 21.87
CA VAL A 405 3.05 -7.62 22.18
C VAL A 405 2.99 -7.95 23.67
#